data_AF-A0A964V8R6-F1
#
_entry.id   AF-A0A964V8R6-F1
#
_cell.length_a   1.000
_cell.length_b   1.000
_cell.length_c   1.000
_cell.angle_alpha   90.00
_cell.angle_beta   90.00
_cell.angle_gamma   90.00
#
_symmetry.space_group_name_H-M   'P 1'
#
loop_
_entity.id
_entity.type
_entity.pdbx_description
1 polymer ?
#
loop_
_entity_poly.entity_id
_entity_poly.type
_entity_poly.pdbx_seq_one_letter_code
_entity_poly.pdbx_strand_id
1 'polypeptide(L)' 'MKIASLPRPSRVELDGSPLHVMVRDFPETLAELRGAGVPVQELGHRRLGEIEDASALLDRLEASVAWRPSPLGG' A
#
# COMPACT_ATOMS: atom_id res chain seq x y z
N MET A 1 -3.95 18.56 -15.18
CA MET A 1 -3.16 17.35 -15.47
C MET A 1 -3.94 16.15 -14.98
N LYS A 2 -4.23 15.17 -15.86
CA LYS A 2 -4.71 13.85 -15.41
C LYS A 2 -3.49 13.17 -14.81
N ILE A 3 -3.40 13.08 -13.49
CA ILE A 3 -2.39 12.23 -12.86
C ILE A 3 -2.75 10.83 -13.31
N ALA A 4 -1.94 10.22 -14.17
CA ALA A 4 -2.14 8.84 -14.56
C ALA A 4 -1.99 8.00 -13.29
N SER A 5 -3.10 7.49 -12.76
CA SER A 5 -3.08 6.59 -11.61
C SER A 5 -2.28 5.36 -12.01
N LEU A 6 -1.24 5.04 -11.23
CA LEU A 6 -0.53 3.77 -11.35
C LEU A 6 -1.53 2.60 -11.31
N PRO A 7 -1.26 1.51 -12.06
CA PRO A 7 -2.11 0.33 -12.01
C PRO A 7 -2.19 -0.24 -10.59
N ARG A 8 -3.20 -1.06 -10.34
CA ARG A 8 -3.37 -1.77 -9.08
C ARG A 8 -2.11 -2.58 -8.76
N PRO A 9 -1.49 -2.39 -7.59
CA PRO A 9 -0.33 -3.19 -7.20
C PRO A 9 -0.79 -4.62 -6.90
N SER A 10 0.09 -5.57 -7.15
CA SER A 10 -0.06 -6.94 -6.66
C SER A 10 0.15 -6.99 -5.14
N ARG A 11 -0.37 -8.03 -4.51
CA ARG A 11 -0.15 -8.29 -3.08
C ARG A 11 1.34 -8.39 -2.72
N VAL A 12 2.15 -8.97 -3.61
CA VAL A 12 3.61 -9.09 -3.43
C VAL A 12 4.29 -7.71 -3.46
N GLU A 13 3.83 -6.81 -4.31
CA GLU A 13 4.34 -5.43 -4.35
C GLU A 13 3.96 -4.65 -3.08
N LEU A 14 2.74 -4.83 -2.58
CA LEU A 14 2.33 -4.23 -1.30
C LEU A 14 3.16 -4.76 -0.13
N ASP A 15 3.44 -6.06 -0.07
CA ASP A 15 4.22 -6.64 1.02
C ASP A 15 5.71 -6.29 0.94
N GLY A 16 6.27 -6.26 -0.27
CA GLY A 16 7.71 -6.10 -0.51
C GLY A 16 8.22 -4.66 -0.60
N SER A 17 7.33 -3.68 -0.79
CA SER A 17 7.73 -2.27 -0.96
C SER A 17 7.97 -1.59 0.40
N PRO A 18 8.95 -0.67 0.50
CA PRO A 18 9.06 0.22 1.64
C PRO A 18 7.76 1.03 1.83
N LEU A 19 7.30 1.21 3.06
CA LEU A 19 6.06 1.93 3.36
C LEU A 19 6.00 3.34 2.75
N HIS A 20 7.11 4.08 2.74
CA HIS A 20 7.16 5.42 2.16
C HIS A 20 6.98 5.40 0.62
N VAL A 21 7.48 4.35 -0.05
CA VAL A 21 7.28 4.15 -1.49
C VAL A 21 5.82 3.80 -1.74
N MET A 22 5.25 2.88 -0.95
CA MET A 22 3.85 2.50 -1.05
C MET A 22 2.91 3.70 -0.89
N VAL A 23 3.11 4.56 0.12
CA VAL A 23 2.27 5.74 0.34
C VAL A 23 2.48 6.80 -0.75
N ARG A 24 3.69 6.93 -1.30
CA ARG A 24 3.96 7.83 -2.44
C ARG A 24 3.17 7.41 -3.68
N ASP A 25 3.19 6.12 -3.98
CA ASP A 25 2.63 5.55 -5.22
C ASP A 25 1.11 5.26 -5.09
N PHE A 26 0.67 4.94 -3.88
CA PHE A 26 -0.70 4.56 -3.50
C PHE A 26 -1.13 5.30 -2.22
N PRO A 27 -1.40 6.62 -2.28
CA PRO A 27 -1.67 7.45 -1.11
C PRO A 27 -2.89 7.03 -0.27
N GLU A 28 -3.85 6.32 -0.87
CA GLU A 28 -5.00 5.74 -0.16
C GLU A 28 -4.59 4.73 0.93
N THR A 29 -3.43 4.09 0.80
CA THR A 29 -2.90 3.13 1.79
C THR A 29 -2.57 3.81 3.13
N LEU A 30 -2.32 5.12 3.13
CA LEU A 30 -1.98 5.86 4.34
C LEU A 30 -3.12 5.84 5.36
N ALA A 31 -4.38 5.80 4.92
CA ALA A 31 -5.53 5.71 5.83
C ALA A 31 -5.54 4.38 6.58
N GLU A 32 -5.27 3.27 5.88
CA GLU A 32 -5.19 1.93 6.47
C GLU A 32 -4.00 1.79 7.43
N LEU A 33 -2.82 2.30 7.02
CA LEU A 33 -1.62 2.31 7.87
C LEU A 33 -1.86 3.10 9.16
N ARG A 34 -2.49 4.28 9.08
CA ARG A 34 -2.87 5.07 10.26
C ARG A 34 -3.91 4.36 11.14
N GLY A 35 -4.92 3.75 10.52
CA GLY A 35 -5.94 2.99 11.23
C GLY A 35 -5.38 1.76 11.96
N ALA A 36 -4.27 1.20 11.47
CA ALA A 36 -3.53 0.13 12.13
C ALA A 36 -2.45 0.63 13.11
N GLY A 37 -2.32 1.94 13.32
CA GLY A 37 -1.34 2.52 14.24
C GLY A 37 0.11 2.48 13.72
N VAL A 38 0.33 2.33 12.42
CA VAL A 38 1.67 2.30 11.82
C VAL A 38 2.22 3.72 11.62
N PRO A 39 3.28 4.14 12.33
CA PRO A 39 3.88 5.45 12.16
C PRO A 39 4.78 5.49 10.91
N VAL A 40 4.19 5.77 9.74
CA VAL A 40 4.89 5.79 8.43
C VAL A 40 6.10 6.74 8.42
N GLN A 41 6.06 7.82 9.20
CA GLN A 41 7.17 8.78 9.30
C GLN A 41 8.42 8.16 9.94
N GLU A 42 8.24 7.18 10.83
CA GLU A 42 9.31 6.51 11.55
C GLU A 42 9.72 5.21 10.84
N LEU A 43 8.72 4.45 10.37
CA LEU A 43 8.89 3.13 9.77
C LEU A 43 8.90 3.16 8.24
N GLY A 44 8.94 4.34 7.62
CA GLY A 44 8.80 4.50 6.17
C GLY A 44 9.74 3.62 5.35
N HIS A 45 10.96 3.39 5.84
CA HIS A 45 11.98 2.57 5.19
C HIS A 45 11.75 1.05 5.33
N ARG A 46 10.90 0.64 6.27
CA ARG A 46 10.57 -0.77 6.53
C ARG A 46 9.52 -1.28 5.55
N ARG A 47 9.45 -2.61 5.44
CA ARG A 47 8.43 -3.33 4.66
C ARG A 47 7.26 -3.74 5.53
N LEU A 48 6.12 -4.04 4.91
CA LEU A 48 4.94 -4.47 5.64
C LEU A 48 5.19 -5.77 6.42
N GLY A 49 5.85 -6.75 5.80
CA GLY A 49 6.21 -8.02 6.45
C GLY A 49 7.15 -7.91 7.66
N GLU A 50 7.69 -6.72 7.95
CA GLU A 50 8.52 -6.46 9.13
C GLU A 50 7.70 -5.87 10.32
N ILE A 51 6.39 -5.74 10.15
CA ILE A 51 5.45 -5.14 11.12
C ILE A 51 4.57 -6.25 11.70
N GLU A 52 4.22 -6.14 12.98
CA GLU A 52 3.29 -7.07 13.62
C GLU A 52 1.90 -7.03 12.96
N ASP A 53 1.22 -8.17 12.91
CA ASP A 53 -0.10 -8.33 12.29
C ASP A 53 -0.20 -7.89 10.81
N ALA A 54 0.91 -7.99 10.08
CA ALA A 54 1.02 -7.61 8.67
C ALA A 54 -0.05 -8.25 7.77
N SER A 55 -0.47 -9.49 8.04
CA SER A 55 -1.44 -10.21 7.19
C SER A 55 -2.81 -9.52 7.13
N ALA A 56 -3.36 -9.13 8.27
CA ALA A 56 -4.67 -8.47 8.34
C ALA A 56 -4.61 -7.02 7.83
N LEU A 57 -3.43 -6.38 7.94
CA LEU A 57 -3.19 -5.07 7.35
C LEU A 57 -3.05 -5.17 5.81
N LEU A 58 -2.40 -6.20 5.30
CA LEU A 58 -2.23 -6.44 3.87
C LEU A 58 -3.58 -6.62 3.15
N ASP A 59 -4.53 -7.32 3.76
CA ASP A 59 -5.88 -7.46 3.21
C ASP A 59 -6.61 -6.11 3.09
N ARG A 60 -6.47 -5.25 4.11
CA ARG A 60 -7.03 -3.88 4.10
C ARG A 60 -6.36 -3.01 3.03
N LEU A 61 -5.04 -3.09 2.92
CA LEU A 61 -4.28 -2.37 1.90
C LEU A 61 -4.70 -2.80 0.49
N GLU A 62 -4.83 -4.11 0.24
CA GLU A 62 -5.29 -4.66 -1.03
C GLU A 62 -6.70 -4.19 -1.38
N ALA A 63 -7.62 -4.17 -0.40
CA ALA A 63 -8.97 -3.64 -0.59
C ALA A 63 -8.97 -2.13 -0.93
N SER A 64 -8.09 -1.33 -0.30
CA SER A 64 -8.02 0.12 -0.51
C SER A 64 -7.62 0.52 -1.94
N VAL A 65 -6.81 -0.32 -2.60
CA VAL A 65 -6.30 -0.09 -3.97
C VAL A 65 -7.09 -0.86 -5.04
N ALA A 66 -8.12 -1.62 -4.64
CA ALA A 66 -8.84 -2.54 -5.54
C ALA A 66 -9.58 -1.84 -6.69
N TRP A 67 -9.93 -0.56 -6.55
CA TRP A 67 -10.59 0.25 -7.58
C TRP A 67 -9.65 0.65 -8.74
N ARG A 68 -8.33 0.52 -8.56
CA ARG A 68 -7.34 0.86 -9.58
C ARG A 68 -7.43 -0.08 -10.77
N PRO A 69 -7.09 0.40 -11.98
CA PRO A 69 -7.08 -0.46 -13.17
C PRO A 69 -6.09 -1.61 -12.98
N SER A 70 -6.49 -2.81 -13.40
CA SER A 70 -5.59 -3.96 -13.43
C SER A 70 -4.38 -3.68 -14.34
N PRO A 71 -3.15 -4.08 -13.96
CA PRO A 71 -1.96 -3.90 -14.80
C PRO A 71 -2.05 -4.70 -16.12
N LEU A 72 -2.80 -5.79 -16.11
CA LEU A 72 -3.27 -6.47 -17.31
C LEU A 72 -4.56 -5.77 -17.73
N GLY A 73 -4.46 -4.84 -18.67
CA GLY A 73 -5.60 -4.09 -19.19
C GLY A 73 -6.80 -5.00 -19.48
N GLY A 74 -7.99 -4.54 -19.09
CA GLY A 74 -9.25 -5.08 -19.61
C GLY A 74 -9.41 -4.76 -21.08
#